data_AF-A0A3D1RW47-F1
#
_entry.id   AF-A0A3D1RW47-F1
#
_cell.length_a   1.000
_cell.length_b   1.000
_cell.length_c   1.000
_cell.angle_alpha   90.00
_cell.angle_beta   90.00
_cell.angle_gamma   90.00
#
_symmetry.space_group_name_H-M   'P 1'
#
loop_
_entity.id
_entity.type
_entity.pdbx_description
1 polymer ?
#
loop_
_entity_poly.entity_id
_entity_poly.type
_entity_poly.pdbx_seq_one_letter_code
_entity_poly.pdbx_strand_id
1 'polypeptide(L)' 'KGWVTSGGYAHASGVSVAMGYVYKDIADEQQGWSIEILGERCAAQLQAAPLFDPAAERMRG' A
#
# COMPACT_ATOMS: atom_id res chain seq x y z
N LYS A 1 11.43 -5.50 5.25
CA LYS A 1 11.22 -6.94 5.56
C LYS A 1 9.83 -7.09 6.15
N GLY A 2 9.06 -8.08 5.69
CA GLY A 2 7.65 -8.22 6.05
C GLY A 2 6.95 -9.19 5.10
N TRP A 3 5.63 -9.25 5.17
CA TRP A 3 4.82 -10.09 4.28
C TRP A 3 3.51 -9.38 3.91
N VAL A 4 3.10 -9.58 2.66
CA VAL A 4 1.80 -9.15 2.15
C VAL A 4 0.72 -10.11 2.68
N THR A 5 -0.36 -9.55 3.21
CA THR A 5 -1.54 -10.32 3.65
C THR A 5 -2.70 -10.20 2.67
N SER A 6 -2.80 -9.08 1.97
CA SER A 6 -3.85 -8.81 1.00
C SER A 6 -3.34 -7.85 -0.07
N GLY A 7 -3.89 -7.92 -1.27
CA GLY A 7 -3.52 -7.02 -2.35
C GLY A 7 -4.44 -7.15 -3.55
N GLY A 8 -4.39 -6.17 -4.44
CA GLY A 8 -5.21 -6.11 -5.63
C GLY A 8 -5.06 -4.77 -6.37
N TYR A 9 -5.89 -4.56 -7.37
CA TYR A 9 -5.93 -3.31 -8.12
C TYR A 9 -7.05 -2.41 -7.58
N ALA A 10 -6.67 -1.26 -7.04
CA ALA A 10 -7.61 -0.25 -6.55
C ALA A 10 -8.15 0.56 -7.72
N HIS A 11 -9.20 0.05 -8.39
CA HIS A 11 -9.75 0.66 -9.61
C HIS A 11 -10.10 2.15 -9.47
N ALA A 12 -10.65 2.56 -8.33
CA ALA A 12 -11.03 3.96 -8.11
C ALA A 12 -9.81 4.91 -7.99
N SER A 13 -8.63 4.37 -7.69
CA SER A 13 -7.37 5.12 -7.53
C SER A 13 -6.35 4.82 -8.63
N GLY A 14 -6.66 3.88 -9.54
CA GLY A 14 -5.83 3.57 -10.71
C GLY A 14 -4.49 2.89 -10.41
N VAL A 15 -4.32 2.29 -9.24
CA VAL A 15 -3.02 1.73 -8.80
C VAL A 15 -3.16 0.32 -8.21
N SER A 16 -2.09 -0.47 -8.35
CA SER A 16 -1.92 -1.70 -7.58
C SER A 16 -1.61 -1.36 -6.12
N VAL A 17 -2.22 -2.07 -5.18
CA VAL A 17 -2.04 -1.88 -3.74
C VAL A 17 -1.83 -3.21 -3.04
N ALA A 18 -0.99 -3.21 -2.01
CA ALA A 18 -0.81 -4.32 -1.10
C ALA A 18 -0.90 -3.82 0.34
N MET A 19 -1.46 -4.65 1.21
CA MET A 19 -1.48 -4.49 2.65
C MET A 19 -0.68 -5.62 3.27
N GLY A 20 0.04 -5.31 4.34
CA GLY A 20 0.88 -6.30 5.00
C GLY A 20 1.46 -5.79 6.30
N TYR A 21 2.22 -6.68 6.95
CA TYR A 21 2.94 -6.36 8.17
C TYR A 21 4.43 -6.19 7.88
N VAL A 22 5.04 -5.22 8.57
CA VAL A 22 6.48 -4.95 8.56
C VAL A 22 6.98 -4.87 9.99
N TYR A 23 8.30 -4.93 10.17
CA TYR A 23 8.88 -4.69 11.49
C TYR A 23 8.69 -3.23 11.93
N LYS A 24 8.53 -3.02 13.24
CA LYS A 24 8.22 -1.71 13.84
C LYS A 24 9.27 -0.64 13.50
N ASP A 25 10.53 -1.02 13.50
CA ASP A 25 11.68 -0.14 13.26
C ASP A 25 11.70 0.47 11.86
N ILE A 26 11.04 -0.18 10.89
CA ILE A 26 10.96 0.28 9.50
C ILE A 26 9.54 0.72 9.10
N ALA A 27 8.58 0.75 10.03
CA ALA A 27 7.17 0.96 9.68
C ALA A 27 6.87 2.35 9.10
N ASP A 28 7.67 3.35 9.44
CA ASP A 28 7.50 4.74 9.02
C ASP A 28 8.40 5.15 7.84
N GLU A 29 9.22 4.22 7.31
CA GLU A 29 10.04 4.49 6.12
C GLU A 29 9.12 4.77 4.93
N GLN A 30 9.30 5.90 4.25
CA GLN A 30 8.39 6.28 3.16
C GLN A 30 8.77 5.64 1.82
N GLN A 31 10.06 5.41 1.59
CA GLN A 31 10.64 5.02 0.30
C GLN A 31 11.55 3.80 0.45
N GLY A 32 12.03 3.26 -0.67
CA GLY A 32 12.93 2.10 -0.68
C GLY A 32 12.21 0.75 -0.57
N TRP A 33 10.88 0.76 -0.62
CA TRP A 33 10.08 -0.46 -0.59
C TRP A 33 10.07 -1.17 -1.94
N SER A 34 10.00 -2.48 -1.88
CA SER A 34 9.68 -3.32 -3.03
C SER A 34 8.93 -4.56 -2.58
N ILE A 35 8.02 -5.04 -3.41
CA ILE A 35 7.27 -6.28 -3.20
C ILE A 35 7.68 -7.25 -4.31
N GLU A 36 7.92 -8.50 -3.95
CA GLU A 36 8.12 -9.56 -4.94
C GLU A 36 6.75 -10.07 -5.42
N ILE A 37 6.55 -10.07 -6.74
CA ILE A 37 5.37 -10.60 -7.39
C ILE A 37 5.85 -11.58 -8.47
N LEU A 38 5.62 -12.87 -8.24
CA LEU A 38 6.00 -13.95 -9.17
C LEU A 38 7.49 -13.89 -9.60
N GLY A 39 8.38 -13.58 -8.66
CA GLY A 39 9.82 -13.48 -8.91
C GLY A 39 10.30 -12.11 -9.41
N GLU A 40 9.39 -11.17 -9.69
CA GLU A 40 9.74 -9.80 -10.06
C GLU A 40 9.70 -8.87 -8.84
N ARG A 41 10.74 -8.06 -8.63
CA ARG A 41 10.71 -6.99 -7.61
C ARG A 41 10.06 -5.74 -8.19
N CYS A 42 8.83 -5.47 -7.77
CA CYS A 42 8.11 -4.25 -8.09
C CYS A 42 8.43 -3.19 -7.03
N ALA A 43 8.85 -1.99 -7.44
CA ALA A 43 9.03 -0.86 -6.53
C ALA A 43 7.68 -0.45 -5.91
N ALA A 44 7.72 -0.05 -4.65
CA ALA A 44 6.55 0.40 -3.90
C ALA A 44 6.89 1.62 -3.05
N GLN A 45 5.85 2.30 -2.58
CA GLN A 45 5.96 3.41 -1.63
C GLN A 45 4.97 3.17 -0.48
N LEU A 46 5.30 3.63 0.72
CA LEU A 46 4.36 3.58 1.84
C LEU A 46 3.14 4.46 1.53
N GLN A 47 1.96 3.90 1.75
CA GLN A 47 0.69 4.60 1.61
C GLN A 47 0.06 4.75 2.99
N ALA A 48 0.30 5.90 3.64
CA ALA A 48 -0.11 6.13 5.03
C ALA A 48 -1.61 6.45 5.19
N ALA A 49 -2.25 6.96 4.13
CA ALA A 49 -3.67 7.32 4.11
C ALA A 49 -4.47 6.39 3.19
N PRO A 50 -5.80 6.25 3.37
CA PRO A 50 -6.64 5.54 2.41
C PRO A 50 -6.46 6.08 0.98
N LEU A 51 -6.33 5.18 0.00
CA LEU A 51 -6.18 5.54 -1.42
C LEU A 51 -7.44 6.19 -2.01
N PHE A 52 -8.59 5.99 -1.38
CA PHE A 52 -9.88 6.46 -1.84
C PHE A 52 -10.61 7.18 -0.73
N ASP A 53 -11.08 8.40 -1.04
CA ASP A 53 -11.87 9.23 -0.14
C ASP A 53 -11.30 9.33 1.30
N PRO A 54 -10.03 9.76 1.48
CA PRO A 54 -9.41 9.81 2.80
C PRO A 54 -10.11 10.79 3.75
N ALA A 55 -10.77 11.80 3.20
CA ALA A 55 -11.58 12.77 3.94
C ALA A 55 -13.04 12.31 4.14
N ALA A 56 -13.40 11.11 3.66
CA ALA A 56 -14.75 10.53 3.71
C ALA A 56 -15.87 11.52 3.34
N GLU A 57 -15.62 12.38 2.35
CA GLU A 57 -16.52 13.43 1.89
C GLU A 57 -17.73 12.82 1.17
N ARG A 58 -17.53 11.73 0.42
CA ARG A 58 -18.60 11.10 -0.38
C ARG A 58 -19.69 10.49 0.49
N MET A 59 -19.32 10.04 1.69
CA MET A 59 -20.28 9.54 2.68
C MET A 59 -20.95 10.66 3.47
N ARG A 60 -20.37 11.87 3.49
CA ARG A 60 -20.80 12.98 4.36
C ARG A 60 -21.62 14.06 3.66
N GLY A 61 -21.61 14.11 2.32
CA GLY A 61 -22.47 14.99 1.52
C GLY A 61 -21.69 16.11 0.84
#